data_AF-A0A353H6J0-F1
#
_entry.id   AF-A0A353H6J0-F1
#
_cell.length_a   1.000
_cell.length_b   1.000
_cell.length_c   1.000
_cell.angle_alpha   90.00
_cell.angle_beta   90.00
_cell.angle_gamma   90.00
#
_symmetry.space_group_name_H-M   'P 1'
#
loop_
_entity.id
_entity.type
_entity.pdbx_description
1 polymer ?
#
loop_
_entity_poly.entity_id
_entity_poly.type
_entity_poly.pdbx_seq_one_letter_code
_entity_poly.pdbx_strand_id
1 'polypeptide(L)'
;MSQYLILLAIIPLSCLQLTKLFKTQDRWLVCGLSLGMVIAPVSFGLIQYTYIPIIGKLLGFIGLLFNLTHGSVGYFCLAGSGLLDSGALLSTSQFVLINLVNAVIFACAYGMIGHAIDRKLAAERKVTAAEKMENISVSM
;
A
#
# COMPACT_ATOMS: atom_id res chain seq x y z
N MET A 1 1.18 19.22 -12.11
CA MET A 1 0.31 18.06 -12.44
C MET A 1 0.47 16.88 -11.47
N SER A 2 1.66 16.62 -10.91
CA SER A 2 1.90 15.53 -9.95
C SER A 2 1.14 15.64 -8.61
N GLN A 3 0.66 16.82 -8.24
CA GLN A 3 -0.15 17.06 -7.03
C GLN A 3 -1.40 16.18 -6.98
N TYR A 4 -2.00 15.85 -8.12
CA TYR A 4 -3.22 15.02 -8.18
C TYR A 4 -2.96 13.54 -7.85
N LEU A 5 -1.70 13.09 -7.81
CA LEU A 5 -1.39 11.70 -7.48
C LEU A 5 -1.74 11.34 -6.03
N ILE A 6 -1.85 12.34 -5.14
CA ILE A 6 -2.37 12.13 -3.78
C ILE A 6 -3.80 11.57 -3.79
N LEU A 7 -4.59 11.88 -4.82
CA LEU A 7 -5.97 11.40 -4.94
C LEU A 7 -6.05 9.89 -5.14
N LEU A 8 -4.96 9.24 -5.57
CA LEU A 8 -4.88 7.78 -5.64
C LEU A 8 -4.99 7.13 -4.25
N ALA A 9 -4.75 7.88 -3.16
CA ALA A 9 -5.00 7.41 -1.79
C ALA A 9 -6.49 7.10 -1.52
N ILE A 10 -7.42 7.59 -2.35
CA ILE A 10 -8.83 7.21 -2.27
C ILE A 10 -9.00 5.71 -2.55
N ILE A 11 -8.20 5.12 -3.43
CA ILE A 11 -8.33 3.69 -3.82
C ILE A 11 -8.27 2.75 -2.61
N PRO A 12 -7.20 2.73 -1.78
CA PRO A 12 -7.17 1.85 -0.62
C PRO A 12 -8.26 2.15 0.43
N LEU A 13 -8.66 3.43 0.57
CA LEU A 13 -9.77 3.81 1.46
C LEU A 13 -11.11 3.26 0.97
N SER A 14 -11.37 3.34 -0.34
CA SER A 14 -12.55 2.75 -0.98
C SER A 14 -12.55 1.23 -0.84
N CYS A 15 -11.41 0.57 -1.08
CA CYS A 15 -11.27 -0.88 -0.87
C CYS A 15 -11.57 -1.29 0.57
N LEU A 16 -11.09 -0.54 1.57
CA LEU A 16 -11.39 -0.79 2.97
C LEU A 16 -12.88 -0.63 3.27
N GLN A 17 -13.52 0.38 2.69
CA GLN A 17 -14.94 0.63 2.92
C GLN A 17 -15.83 -0.42 2.24
N LEU A 18 -15.51 -0.82 1.01
CA LEU A 18 -16.24 -1.84 0.27
C LEU A 18 -16.12 -3.22 0.94
N THR A 19 -14.92 -3.61 1.38
CA THR A 19 -14.72 -4.88 2.10
C THR A 19 -15.44 -4.91 3.47
N LYS A 20 -15.68 -3.76 4.09
CA LYS A 20 -16.56 -3.66 5.27
C LYS A 20 -18.02 -3.89 4.89
N LEU A 21 -18.50 -3.21 3.85
CA LEU A 21 -19.88 -3.30 3.38
C LEU A 21 -20.25 -4.74 2.96
N PHE A 22 -19.36 -5.39 2.20
CA PHE A 22 -19.58 -6.75 1.70
C PHE A 22 -19.15 -7.85 2.67
N LYS A 23 -18.68 -7.50 3.87
CA LYS A 23 -18.22 -8.46 4.90
C LYS A 23 -17.19 -9.47 4.39
N THR A 24 -16.32 -9.05 3.49
CA THR A 24 -15.26 -9.89 2.92
C THR A 24 -14.31 -10.38 4.01
N GLN A 25 -13.92 -11.65 3.97
CA GLN A 25 -12.99 -12.24 4.93
C GLN A 25 -11.55 -11.74 4.70
N ASP A 26 -11.14 -11.59 3.44
CA ASP A 26 -9.80 -11.15 3.03
C ASP A 26 -9.65 -9.61 2.97
N ARG A 27 -10.20 -8.92 3.97
CA ARG A 27 -10.24 -7.45 4.02
C ARG A 27 -8.84 -6.87 3.96
N TRP A 28 -7.93 -7.39 4.78
CA TRP A 28 -6.60 -6.81 4.93
C TRP A 28 -5.71 -7.12 3.73
N LEU A 29 -5.87 -8.28 3.08
CA LEU A 29 -5.25 -8.59 1.79
C LEU A 29 -5.63 -7.55 0.73
N VAL A 30 -6.93 -7.29 0.54
CA VAL A 30 -7.41 -6.35 -0.47
C VAL A 30 -6.93 -4.92 -0.17
N CYS A 31 -6.94 -4.51 1.10
CA CYS A 31 -6.36 -3.23 1.51
C CYS A 31 -4.84 -3.16 1.28
N GLY A 32 -4.11 -4.22 1.57
CA GLY A 32 -2.67 -4.30 1.35
C GLY A 32 -2.30 -4.20 -0.14
N LEU A 33 -2.97 -4.98 -0.99
CA LEU A 33 -2.78 -4.95 -2.44
C LEU A 33 -3.07 -3.55 -3.01
N SER A 34 -4.23 -2.98 -2.66
CA SER A 34 -4.62 -1.64 -3.14
C SER A 34 -3.67 -0.54 -2.67
N LEU A 35 -3.21 -0.59 -1.41
CA LEU A 35 -2.23 0.36 -0.88
C LEU A 35 -0.91 0.25 -1.64
N GLY A 36 -0.39 -0.96 -1.81
CA GLY A 36 0.88 -1.20 -2.49
C GLY A 36 0.89 -0.76 -3.95
N MET A 37 -0.24 -0.88 -4.66
CA MET A 37 -0.35 -0.40 -6.04
C MET A 37 -0.18 1.12 -6.17
N VAL A 38 -0.53 1.90 -5.14
CA VAL A 38 -0.58 3.37 -5.24
C VAL A 38 0.42 4.09 -4.33
N ILE A 39 1.07 3.40 -3.41
CA ILE A 39 1.91 4.04 -2.38
C ILE A 39 3.04 4.89 -2.98
N ALA A 40 3.69 4.42 -4.06
CA ALA A 40 4.77 5.15 -4.72
C ALA A 40 4.28 6.46 -5.38
N PRO A 41 3.27 6.46 -6.28
CA PRO A 41 2.78 7.70 -6.86
C PRO A 41 2.11 8.62 -5.83
N VAL A 42 1.43 8.09 -4.81
CA VAL A 42 0.87 8.90 -3.70
C VAL A 42 1.98 9.62 -2.94
N SER A 43 3.07 8.93 -2.62
CA SER A 43 4.24 9.50 -1.94
C SER A 43 4.89 10.61 -2.77
N PHE A 44 5.01 10.39 -4.08
CA PHE A 44 5.49 11.41 -5.01
C PHE A 44 4.56 12.63 -5.08
N GLY A 45 3.25 12.42 -5.06
CA GLY A 45 2.25 13.49 -4.98
C GLY A 45 2.35 14.31 -3.68
N LEU A 46 2.57 13.63 -2.55
CA LEU A 46 2.74 14.27 -1.25
C LEU A 46 3.97 15.19 -1.21
N ILE A 47 5.10 14.84 -1.84
CA ILE A 47 6.30 15.70 -1.90
C ILE A 47 5.95 17.11 -2.38
N GLN A 48 5.01 17.25 -3.32
CA GLN A 48 4.62 18.54 -3.88
C GLN A 48 3.98 19.49 -2.84
N TYR A 49 3.56 18.97 -1.69
CA TYR A 49 3.03 19.78 -0.60
C TYR A 49 4.13 20.46 0.23
N THR A 50 5.41 20.09 0.06
CA THR A 50 6.54 20.79 0.70
C THR A 50 6.58 22.29 0.39
N TYR A 51 5.99 22.70 -0.74
CA TYR A 51 5.90 24.10 -1.18
C TYR A 51 4.78 24.91 -0.49
N ILE A 52 3.88 24.27 0.27
CA ILE A 52 2.75 24.92 0.97
C ILE A 52 3.13 25.21 2.44
N PRO A 53 2.83 26.42 2.99
CA PRO A 53 3.24 26.78 4.35
C PRO A 53 2.67 25.88 5.47
N ILE A 54 3.48 25.68 6.52
CA ILE A 54 3.25 24.96 7.79
C ILE A 54 2.63 23.56 7.65
N ILE A 55 1.33 23.44 7.36
CA ILE A 55 0.62 22.16 7.24
C ILE A 55 1.10 21.38 6.01
N GLY A 56 1.31 22.09 4.91
CA GLY A 56 1.84 21.50 3.68
C GLY A 56 3.23 20.91 3.85
N LYS A 57 4.10 21.59 4.60
CA LYS A 57 5.46 21.11 4.88
C LYS A 57 5.49 19.77 5.59
N LEU A 58 4.60 19.54 6.56
CA LEU A 58 4.54 18.26 7.28
C LEU A 58 4.10 17.12 6.35
N LEU A 59 3.04 17.35 5.56
CA LEU A 59 2.57 16.38 4.56
C LEU A 59 3.63 16.11 3.49
N GLY A 60 4.32 17.16 3.05
CA GLY A 60 5.44 17.08 2.13
C GLY A 60 6.61 16.27 2.67
N PHE A 61 6.92 16.42 3.95
CA PHE A 61 7.96 15.64 4.62
C PHE A 61 7.59 14.16 4.73
N ILE A 62 6.33 13.83 5.06
CA ILE A 62 5.83 12.45 5.03
C ILE A 62 5.96 11.87 3.62
N GLY A 63 5.58 12.64 2.59
CA GLY A 63 5.76 12.27 1.19
C GLY A 63 7.21 11.96 0.84
N LEU A 64 8.14 12.80 1.31
CA LEU A 64 9.59 12.60 1.08
C LEU A 64 10.07 11.29 1.70
N LEU A 65 9.73 11.03 2.97
CA LEU A 65 10.12 9.81 3.66
C LEU A 65 9.58 8.56 2.96
N PHE A 66 8.30 8.57 2.57
CA PHE A 66 7.72 7.45 1.86
C PHE A 66 8.26 7.31 0.44
N ASN A 67 8.59 8.40 -0.25
CA ASN A 67 9.15 8.30 -1.60
C ASN A 67 10.60 7.76 -1.57
N LEU A 68 11.37 8.03 -0.52
CA LEU A 68 12.70 7.45 -0.35
C LEU A 68 12.63 5.92 -0.28
N THR A 69 11.61 5.38 0.38
CA THR A 69 11.43 3.93 0.53
C THR A 69 10.69 3.30 -0.65
N HIS A 70 9.65 3.94 -1.18
CA HIS A 70 8.78 3.35 -2.20
C HIS A 70 9.10 3.77 -3.63
N GLY A 71 9.72 4.93 -3.83
CA GLY A 71 10.05 5.43 -5.16
C GLY A 71 11.33 4.80 -5.72
N SER A 72 12.30 4.50 -4.85
CA SER A 72 13.66 4.10 -5.23
C SER A 72 13.80 2.61 -5.58
N VAL A 73 12.98 1.73 -5.00
CA VAL A 73 13.14 0.27 -5.14
C VAL A 73 13.03 -0.17 -6.60
N GLY A 74 11.99 0.27 -7.31
CA GLY A 74 11.77 -0.05 -8.72
C GLY A 74 12.86 0.53 -9.62
N TYR A 75 13.41 1.70 -9.26
CA TYR A 75 14.57 2.24 -9.95
C TYR A 75 15.78 1.32 -9.81
N PHE A 76 16.12 0.88 -8.59
CA PHE A 76 17.24 -0.03 -8.38
C PHE A 76 17.03 -1.40 -9.04
N CYS A 77 15.80 -1.94 -9.03
CA CYS A 77 15.49 -3.19 -9.73
C CYS A 77 15.72 -3.06 -11.25
N LEU A 78 15.25 -1.98 -11.86
CA LEU A 78 15.38 -1.75 -13.30
C LEU A 78 16.79 -1.35 -13.73
N ALA A 79 17.50 -0.56 -12.91
CA ALA A 79 18.90 -0.23 -13.14
C ALA A 79 19.79 -1.47 -13.00
N GLY A 80 19.56 -2.29 -11.97
CA GLY A 80 20.29 -3.54 -11.74
C GLY A 80 20.07 -4.61 -12.82
N SER A 81 18.92 -4.58 -13.51
CA SER A 81 18.65 -5.47 -14.65
C SER A 81 19.15 -4.93 -16.00
N GLY A 82 19.75 -3.73 -16.02
CA GLY A 82 20.21 -3.08 -17.25
C GLY A 82 19.08 -2.51 -18.12
N LEU A 83 17.86 -2.39 -17.58
CA LEU A 83 16.70 -1.80 -18.27
C LEU A 83 16.64 -0.27 -18.14
N LEU A 84 17.49 0.33 -17.29
CA LEU A 84 17.67 1.78 -17.18
C LEU A 84 19.14 2.14 -17.32
N ASP A 85 19.42 3.11 -18.20
CA ASP A 85 20.73 3.74 -18.29
C ASP A 85 20.96 4.68 -17.10
N SER A 86 22.02 4.42 -16.35
CA SER A 86 22.33 5.08 -15.07
C SER A 86 22.93 6.49 -15.18
N GLY A 87 22.93 7.10 -16.37
CA GLY A 87 23.63 8.36 -16.64
C GLY A 87 22.78 9.53 -17.17
N ALA A 88 21.50 9.31 -17.48
CA ALA A 88 20.64 10.33 -18.08
C ALA A 88 19.46 10.73 -17.18
N LEU A 89 18.94 11.94 -17.38
CA LEU A 89 17.65 12.34 -16.83
C LEU A 89 16.59 11.31 -17.26
N LEU A 90 15.88 10.75 -16.28
CA LEU A 90 14.83 9.78 -16.55
C LEU A 90 13.73 10.41 -17.41
N SER A 91 13.45 9.78 -18.54
CA SER A 91 12.31 10.12 -19.38
C SER A 91 10.99 9.82 -18.66
N THR A 92 9.89 10.41 -19.14
CA THR A 92 8.55 10.16 -18.58
C THR A 92 8.16 8.69 -18.64
N SER A 93 8.50 7.98 -19.72
CA SER A 93 8.22 6.54 -19.86
C SER A 93 8.98 5.70 -18.84
N GLN A 94 10.25 6.02 -18.58
CA GLN A 94 11.05 5.37 -17.54
C GLN A 94 10.46 5.63 -16.14
N PHE A 95 10.00 6.85 -15.87
CA PHE A 95 9.29 7.16 -14.62
C PHE A 95 8.01 6.34 -14.45
N VAL A 96 7.21 6.17 -15.51
CA VAL A 96 6.02 5.30 -15.47
C VAL A 96 6.42 3.85 -15.22
N LEU A 97 7.46 3.35 -15.91
CA LEU A 97 7.95 1.99 -15.73
C LEU A 97 8.43 1.73 -14.29
N ILE A 98 9.19 2.64 -13.70
CA ILE A 98 9.62 2.57 -12.30
C ILE A 98 8.41 2.47 -11.37
N ASN A 99 7.39 3.30 -11.58
CA ASN A 99 6.19 3.27 -10.74
C ASN A 99 5.35 2.00 -10.92
N LEU A 100 5.31 1.41 -12.12
CA LEU A 100 4.67 0.11 -12.36
C LEU A 100 5.40 -1.01 -11.61
N VAL A 101 6.73 -1.03 -11.66
CA VAL A 101 7.53 -2.00 -10.92
C VAL A 101 7.32 -1.83 -9.41
N ASN A 102 7.35 -0.60 -8.92
CA ASN A 102 7.04 -0.31 -7.51
C ASN A 102 5.63 -0.79 -7.14
N ALA A 103 4.62 -0.54 -7.98
CA ALA A 103 3.25 -0.99 -7.73
C ALA A 103 3.18 -2.50 -7.55
N VAL A 104 3.87 -3.29 -8.39
CA VAL A 104 3.91 -4.74 -8.28
C VAL A 104 4.62 -5.18 -6.99
N ILE A 105 5.82 -4.66 -6.73
CA ILE A 105 6.63 -5.04 -5.56
C ILE A 105 5.87 -4.75 -4.27
N PHE A 106 5.34 -3.54 -4.14
CA PHE A 106 4.65 -3.13 -2.91
C PHE A 106 3.25 -3.72 -2.80
N ALA A 107 2.53 -3.97 -3.90
CA ALA A 107 1.29 -4.74 -3.83
C ALA A 107 1.56 -6.14 -3.28
N CYS A 108 2.60 -6.83 -3.75
CA CYS A 108 3.00 -8.11 -3.19
C CYS A 108 3.38 -7.99 -1.70
N ALA A 109 4.25 -7.04 -1.34
CA ALA A 109 4.71 -6.87 0.04
C ALA A 109 3.54 -6.59 1.02
N TYR A 110 2.72 -5.59 0.72
CA TYR A 110 1.59 -5.22 1.57
C TYR A 110 0.43 -6.21 1.47
N GLY A 111 0.23 -6.85 0.32
CA GLY A 111 -0.73 -7.95 0.17
C GLY A 111 -0.38 -9.15 1.04
N MET A 112 0.91 -9.55 1.11
CA MET A 112 1.37 -10.60 2.01
C MET A 112 1.15 -10.25 3.48
N ILE A 113 1.45 -9.00 3.88
CA ILE A 113 1.18 -8.51 5.23
C ILE A 113 -0.33 -8.59 5.53
N GLY A 114 -1.16 -8.09 4.60
CA GLY A 114 -2.61 -8.15 4.71
C GLY A 114 -3.14 -9.57 4.87
N HIS A 115 -2.65 -10.50 4.04
CA HIS A 115 -3.01 -11.90 4.11
C HIS A 115 -2.63 -12.55 5.45
N ALA A 116 -1.44 -12.22 5.98
CA ALA A 116 -1.02 -12.72 7.29
C ALA A 116 -1.94 -12.24 8.42
N ILE A 117 -2.39 -10.98 8.35
CA ILE A 117 -3.37 -10.42 9.30
C ILE A 117 -4.71 -11.15 9.19
N ASP A 118 -5.23 -11.33 7.96
CA ASP A 118 -6.49 -12.04 7.73
C ASP A 118 -6.43 -13.49 8.27
N ARG A 119 -5.33 -14.21 8.02
CA ARG A 119 -5.13 -15.57 8.55
C ARG A 119 -5.14 -15.62 10.07
N LYS A 120 -4.46 -14.67 10.73
CA LYS A 120 -4.41 -14.61 12.20
C LYS A 120 -5.80 -14.35 12.78
N LEU A 121 -6.52 -13.37 12.24
CA LEU A 121 -7.88 -13.04 12.68
C LEU A 121 -8.87 -14.19 12.45
N ALA A 122 -8.72 -14.93 11.34
CA ALA A 122 -9.55 -16.10 11.06
C ALA A 122 -9.30 -17.23 12.06
N ALA A 123 -8.04 -17.45 12.47
CA ALA A 123 -7.70 -18.44 13.49
C ALA A 123 -8.29 -18.08 14.86
N GLU A 124 -8.15 -16.82 15.29
CA GLU A 124 -8.72 -16.31 16.55
C GLU A 124 -10.24 -16.50 16.62
N ARG A 125 -10.95 -16.20 15.52
CA ARG A 125 -12.42 -16.41 15.43
C ARG A 125 -12.83 -17.87 15.59
N LYS A 126 -12.03 -18.83 15.09
CA LYS A 126 -12.32 -20.26 15.22
C LYS A 126 -12.13 -20.73 16.66
N VAL A 127 -11.08 -20.26 17.35
CA VAL A 127 -10.83 -20.57 18.77
C VAL A 127 -11.98 -20.06 19.63
N THR A 128 -12.36 -18.79 19.49
CA THR A 128 -13.47 -18.21 20.25
C THR A 128 -14.81 -18.92 19.98
N ALA A 129 -15.03 -19.37 18.73
CA ALA A 129 -16.22 -20.15 18.40
C ALA A 129 -16.23 -21.53 19.08
N ALA A 130 -15.08 -22.21 19.14
CA ALA A 130 -14.94 -23.50 19.81
C ALA A 130 -15.15 -23.39 21.33
N GLU A 131 -14.51 -22.41 21.98
CA GLU A 131 -14.69 -22.12 23.42
C GLU A 131 -16.16 -21.82 23.76
N LYS A 132 -16.84 -21.07 22.89
CA LYS A 132 -18.27 -20.77 23.07
C LYS A 132 -19.15 -22.02 22.96
N MET A 133 -18.83 -22.96 22.07
CA MET A 133 -19.56 -24.21 21.94
C MET A 133 -19.32 -25.15 23.12
N GLU A 134 -18.08 -25.24 23.62
CA GLU A 134 -17.73 -26.02 24.82
C GLU A 134 -18.49 -25.51 26.05
N ASN A 135 -18.49 -24.19 26.28
CA ASN A 135 -19.22 -23.58 27.40
C ASN A 135 -20.73 -23.84 27.36
N ILE A 136 -21.34 -23.88 26.17
CA ILE A 136 -22.76 -24.23 26.02
C ILE A 136 -22.99 -25.69 26.38
N SER A 137 -22.11 -26.61 25.95
CA SER A 137 -22.24 -28.04 26.23
C SER A 137 -22.07 -28.41 27.70
N VAL A 138 -21.27 -27.65 28.46
CA VAL A 138 -21.07 -27.86 29.90
C VAL A 138 -22.25 -27.30 30.73
N SER A 139 -23.03 -26.38 30.16
CA SER A 139 -24.18 -25.75 30.83
C SER A 139 -25.53 -26.48 30.64
N MET A 140 -25.55 -27.56 29.86
CA MET A 140 -26.71 -28.44 29.64
C MET A 140 -26.60 -29.70 30.50
#